data_AF-A0A2J7RG90-F1
#
_entry.id   AF-A0A2J7RG90-F1
#
_cell.length_a   1.000
_cell.length_b   1.000
_cell.length_c   1.000
_cell.angle_alpha   90.00
_cell.angle_beta   90.00
_cell.angle_gamma   90.00
#
_symmetry.space_group_name_H-M   'P 1'
#
loop_
_entity.id
_entity.type
_entity.pdbx_description
1 polymer ?
#
loop_
_entity_poly.entity_id
_entity_poly.type
_entity_poly.pdbx_seq_one_letter_code
_entity_poly.pdbx_strand_id
1 'polypeptide(L)'
;MLAQVYEANAMKKAAVYKWGTRFSEGRGVTDEERSGRPATSRPEETIAKVHQIVRENCRLTVKSIAKQANIDIEAVRRISTEDLDKRKVVQKWSQRTTLFDDTDDIRSNTTAALKVIPQNQFKNCFEGWTRRLHRCIVSRGTQ
;
A
#
# COMPACT_ATOMS: atom_id res chain seq x y z
N MET A 1 32.49 -19.58 -40.98
CA MET A 1 32.33 -20.39 -39.76
C MET A 1 30.91 -20.32 -39.20
N LEU A 2 30.45 -19.20 -38.60
CA LEU A 2 29.07 -19.16 -38.05
C LEU A 2 27.97 -19.37 -39.10
N ALA A 3 28.09 -18.74 -40.28
CA ALA A 3 27.15 -18.95 -41.39
C ALA A 3 27.20 -20.36 -42.00
N GLN A 4 28.27 -21.12 -41.75
CA GLN A 4 28.44 -22.47 -42.26
C GLN A 4 27.81 -23.52 -41.35
N VAL A 5 27.64 -23.20 -40.07
CA VAL A 5 27.03 -24.08 -39.05
C VAL A 5 25.56 -23.75 -38.81
N TYR A 6 25.20 -22.46 -38.89
CA TYR A 6 23.86 -21.97 -38.56
C TYR A 6 23.07 -21.45 -39.76
N GLU A 7 23.66 -21.45 -40.96
CA GLU A 7 23.04 -21.05 -42.23
C GLU A 7 22.14 -19.80 -42.10
N ALA A 8 20.82 -19.96 -42.26
CA ALA A 8 19.83 -18.89 -42.20
C ALA A 8 19.65 -18.27 -40.80
N ASN A 9 20.04 -18.99 -39.74
CA ASN A 9 19.94 -18.53 -38.35
C ASN A 9 21.24 -17.89 -37.85
N ALA A 10 22.25 -17.73 -38.70
CA ALA A 10 23.50 -17.12 -38.32
C ALA A 10 23.31 -15.64 -37.98
N MET A 11 23.76 -15.23 -36.79
CA MET A 11 23.79 -13.82 -36.42
C MET A 11 24.64 -13.01 -37.42
N LYS A 12 24.16 -11.80 -37.73
CA LYS A 12 24.91 -10.83 -38.54
C LYS A 12 26.25 -10.52 -37.87
N LYS A 13 27.31 -10.34 -38.66
CA LYS A 13 28.67 -10.02 -38.18
C LYS A 13 28.70 -8.87 -37.16
N ALA A 14 27.88 -7.83 -37.37
CA ALA A 14 27.75 -6.70 -36.45
C ALA A 14 27.20 -7.09 -35.06
N ALA A 15 26.26 -8.03 -34.99
CA ALA A 15 25.73 -8.52 -33.72
C ALA A 15 26.79 -9.34 -32.96
N VAL A 16 27.56 -10.15 -33.69
CA VAL A 16 28.67 -10.95 -33.12
C VAL A 16 29.73 -10.04 -32.51
N TYR A 17 30.17 -8.99 -33.20
CA TYR A 17 31.13 -8.03 -32.62
C TYR A 17 30.58 -7.32 -31.40
N LYS A 18 29.31 -6.86 -31.45
CA LYS A 18 28.66 -6.20 -30.31
C LYS A 18 28.60 -7.13 -29.09
N TRP A 19 28.28 -8.40 -29.27
CA TRP A 19 28.30 -9.40 -28.21
C TRP A 19 29.71 -9.70 -27.71
N GLY A 20 30.70 -9.77 -28.61
CA GLY A 20 32.11 -9.93 -28.24
C GLY A 20 32.60 -8.81 -27.32
N THR A 21 32.29 -7.55 -27.67
CA THR A 21 32.60 -6.38 -26.82
C THR A 21 31.88 -6.45 -25.47
N ARG A 22 30.59 -6.80 -25.46
CA ARG A 22 29.81 -6.95 -24.21
C ARG A 22 30.38 -8.03 -23.30
N PHE A 23 30.81 -9.15 -23.88
CA PHE A 23 31.39 -10.26 -23.13
C PHE A 23 32.77 -9.91 -22.58
N SER A 24 33.59 -9.17 -23.34
CA SER A 24 34.88 -8.65 -22.84
C SER A 24 34.72 -7.64 -21.72
N GLU A 25 33.57 -6.96 -21.64
CA GLU A 25 33.20 -6.07 -20.53
C GLU A 25 32.55 -6.81 -19.35
N GLY A 26 32.55 -8.16 -19.35
CA GLY A 26 32.04 -8.97 -18.26
C GLY A 26 30.51 -9.08 -18.18
N ARG A 27 29.77 -8.62 -19.20
CA ARG A 27 28.31 -8.78 -19.25
C ARG A 27 27.93 -10.19 -19.71
N GLY A 28 27.04 -10.83 -18.97
CA GLY A 28 26.51 -12.16 -19.27
C GLY A 28 25.57 -12.20 -20.48
N VAL A 29 25.06 -13.40 -20.79
CA VAL A 29 24.09 -13.66 -21.87
C VAL A 29 22.66 -13.23 -21.47
N THR A 30 22.43 -13.00 -20.18
CA THR A 30 21.13 -12.62 -19.63
C THR A 30 20.74 -11.21 -20.05
N ASP A 31 19.47 -11.00 -20.38
CA ASP A 31 18.94 -9.67 -20.62
C ASP A 31 19.07 -8.82 -19.36
N GLU A 32 19.67 -7.64 -19.50
CA GLU A 32 19.66 -6.62 -18.44
C GLU A 32 18.21 -6.21 -18.16
N GLU A 33 17.94 -5.86 -16.91
CA GLU A 33 16.61 -5.38 -16.52
C GLU A 33 16.22 -4.21 -17.42
N ARG A 34 15.18 -4.45 -18.21
CA ARG A 34 14.76 -3.52 -19.25
C ARG A 34 14.38 -2.23 -18.54
N SER A 35 15.08 -1.14 -18.83
CA SER A 35 14.66 0.18 -18.34
C SER A 35 13.26 0.44 -18.88
N GLY A 36 12.25 0.23 -18.03
CA GLY A 36 10.88 0.62 -18.34
C GLY A 36 10.83 2.12 -18.58
N ARG A 37 9.67 2.62 -19.04
CA ARG A 37 9.45 4.07 -19.10
C ARG A 37 9.80 4.65 -17.73
N PRO A 38 10.75 5.62 -17.63
CA PRO A 38 11.06 6.21 -16.35
C PRO A 38 9.76 6.75 -15.76
N ALA A 39 9.45 6.34 -14.53
CA ALA A 39 8.45 7.02 -13.73
C ALA A 39 8.97 8.46 -13.60
N THR A 40 8.45 9.34 -14.45
CA THR A 40 8.75 10.78 -14.41
C THR A 40 8.64 11.17 -12.96
N SER A 41 9.78 11.59 -12.37
CA SER A 41 9.92 11.92 -10.96
C SER A 41 8.69 12.70 -10.53
N ARG A 42 7.76 12.01 -9.87
CA ARG A 42 6.58 12.67 -9.33
C ARG A 42 7.12 13.44 -8.14
N PRO A 43 7.00 14.77 -8.08
CA PRO A 43 7.41 15.47 -6.89
C PRO A 43 6.61 14.88 -5.72
N GLU A 44 7.33 14.39 -4.71
CA GLU A 44 6.78 13.78 -3.50
C GLU A 44 5.68 14.66 -2.89
N GLU A 45 5.83 15.98 -3.00
CA GLU A 45 4.85 16.99 -2.59
C GLU A 45 3.47 16.80 -3.24
N THR A 46 3.43 16.41 -4.51
CA THR A 46 2.18 16.21 -5.26
C THR A 46 1.48 14.92 -4.85
N ILE A 47 2.27 13.88 -4.54
CA ILE A 47 1.76 12.63 -3.96
C ILE A 47 1.18 12.91 -2.57
N ALA A 48 1.92 13.64 -1.73
CA ALA A 48 1.49 14.02 -0.39
C ALA A 48 0.19 14.85 -0.40
N LYS A 49 0.06 15.81 -1.33
CA LYS A 49 -1.18 16.60 -1.52
C LYS A 49 -2.39 15.73 -1.88
N VAL A 50 -2.23 14.82 -2.85
CA VAL A 50 -3.30 13.88 -3.24
C VAL A 50 -3.65 12.95 -2.08
N HIS A 51 -2.64 12.46 -1.36
CA HIS A 51 -2.83 11.62 -0.19
C HIS A 51 -3.63 12.33 0.90
N GLN A 52 -3.30 13.58 1.21
CA GLN A 52 -3.98 14.40 2.21
C GLN A 52 -5.47 14.62 1.88
N ILE A 53 -5.78 15.05 0.64
CA ILE A 53 -7.17 15.27 0.18
C ILE A 53 -7.99 13.97 0.30
N VAL A 54 -7.37 12.84 -0.03
CA VAL A 54 -8.03 11.54 0.05
C VAL A 54 -8.19 11.05 1.49
N ARG A 55 -7.27 11.40 2.40
CA ARG A 55 -7.39 11.11 3.85
C ARG A 55 -8.52 11.93 4.47
N GLU A 56 -8.67 13.19 4.08
CA GLU A 56 -9.75 14.08 4.53
C GLU A 56 -11.12 13.63 4.04
N ASN A 57 -11.23 13.21 2.77
CA ASN A 57 -12.48 12.71 2.22
C ASN A 57 -12.28 11.64 1.15
N CYS A 58 -12.38 10.38 1.56
CA CYS A 58 -12.20 9.24 0.67
C CYS A 58 -13.35 9.02 -0.33
N ARG A 59 -14.46 9.77 -0.23
CA ARG A 59 -15.61 9.69 -1.16
C ARG A 59 -15.45 10.60 -2.38
N LEU A 60 -14.41 11.41 -2.43
CA LEU A 60 -14.15 12.30 -3.55
C LEU A 60 -13.84 11.50 -4.81
N THR A 61 -14.42 11.93 -5.93
CA THR A 61 -14.08 11.37 -7.24
C THR A 61 -12.70 11.85 -7.67
N VAL A 62 -12.03 11.06 -8.53
CA VAL A 62 -10.74 11.43 -9.13
C VAL A 62 -10.78 12.83 -9.75
N LYS A 63 -11.88 13.21 -10.40
CA LYS A 63 -12.07 14.56 -10.98
C LYS A 63 -12.08 15.66 -9.91
N SER A 64 -12.71 15.40 -8.77
CA SER A 64 -12.75 16.36 -7.67
C SER A 64 -11.38 16.53 -7.01
N ILE A 65 -10.65 15.42 -6.82
CA ILE A 65 -9.29 15.43 -6.29
C ILE A 65 -8.34 16.18 -7.24
N ALA A 66 -8.42 15.91 -8.55
CA ALA A 66 -7.64 16.62 -9.57
C ALA A 66 -7.88 18.13 -9.53
N LYS A 67 -9.14 18.55 -9.39
CA LYS A 67 -9.51 19.97 -9.28
C LYS A 67 -8.97 20.62 -8.00
N GLN A 68 -9.05 19.93 -6.86
CA GLN A 68 -8.56 20.44 -5.57
C GLN A 68 -7.03 20.50 -5.51
N ALA A 69 -6.35 19.47 -6.02
CA ALA A 69 -4.91 19.38 -6.01
C ALA A 69 -4.26 20.19 -7.15
N ASN A 70 -5.05 20.67 -8.12
CA ASN A 70 -4.61 21.31 -9.35
C ASN A 70 -3.63 20.44 -10.15
N ILE A 71 -3.98 19.15 -10.31
CA ILE A 71 -3.17 18.14 -10.99
C ILE A 71 -3.98 17.56 -12.13
N ASP A 72 -3.28 17.10 -13.17
CA ASP A 72 -3.90 16.31 -14.23
C ASP A 72 -4.63 15.06 -13.69
N ILE A 73 -5.78 14.75 -14.30
CA ILE A 73 -6.64 13.64 -13.89
C ILE A 73 -5.90 12.30 -14.02
N GLU A 74 -5.09 12.10 -15.06
CA GLU A 74 -4.33 10.86 -15.24
C GLU A 74 -3.18 10.73 -14.25
N ALA A 75 -2.59 11.84 -13.83
CA ALA A 75 -1.65 11.83 -12.73
C ALA A 75 -2.33 11.41 -11.43
N VAL A 76 -3.53 11.93 -11.10
CA VAL A 76 -4.28 11.47 -9.92
C VAL A 76 -4.68 10.00 -10.01
N ARG A 77 -5.10 9.50 -11.19
CA ARG A 77 -5.41 8.07 -11.39
C ARG A 77 -4.21 7.18 -11.12
N ARG A 78 -3.06 7.53 -11.68
CA ARG A 78 -1.82 6.78 -11.48
C ARG A 78 -1.35 6.87 -10.03
N ILE A 79 -1.35 8.04 -9.40
CA ILE A 79 -1.01 8.19 -7.98
C ILE A 79 -1.93 7.31 -7.11
N SER A 80 -3.23 7.34 -7.39
CA SER A 80 -4.20 6.53 -6.64
C SER A 80 -4.00 5.02 -6.81
N THR A 81 -3.42 4.55 -7.92
CA THR A 81 -3.31 3.12 -8.28
C THR A 81 -1.91 2.53 -8.16
N GLU A 82 -0.87 3.36 -8.21
CA GLU A 82 0.55 2.97 -8.15
C GLU A 82 1.17 3.37 -6.81
N ASP A 83 0.88 4.59 -6.32
CA ASP A 83 1.53 5.15 -5.12
C ASP A 83 0.70 4.94 -3.84
N LEU A 84 -0.64 4.94 -3.96
CA LEU A 84 -1.57 4.81 -2.82
C LEU A 84 -2.20 3.41 -2.69
N ASP A 85 -1.84 2.46 -3.56
CA ASP A 85 -2.36 1.08 -3.68
C ASP A 85 -3.87 0.91 -3.37
N LYS A 86 -4.71 1.83 -3.88
CA LYS A 86 -6.16 1.79 -3.62
C LYS A 86 -6.89 0.77 -4.50
N ARG A 87 -6.18 -0.16 -5.15
CA ARG A 87 -6.70 -1.00 -6.24
C ARG A 87 -7.86 -1.94 -5.86
N LYS A 88 -8.22 -2.17 -4.58
CA LYS A 88 -9.29 -3.15 -4.25
C LYS A 88 -10.23 -2.85 -3.07
N VAL A 89 -10.25 -1.65 -2.50
CA VAL A 89 -11.00 -1.40 -1.24
C VAL A 89 -12.10 -0.33 -1.35
N VAL A 90 -12.09 0.44 -2.45
CA VAL A 90 -12.69 1.78 -2.55
C VAL A 90 -14.22 1.85 -2.60
N GLN A 91 -14.97 0.75 -2.71
CA GLN A 91 -16.45 0.82 -2.74
C GLN A 91 -17.15 0.02 -1.63
N LYS A 92 -16.55 -1.06 -1.12
CA LYS A 92 -17.23 -1.94 -0.15
C LYS A 92 -17.03 -1.52 1.31
N TRP A 93 -15.98 -0.73 1.60
CA TRP A 93 -15.61 -0.35 2.96
C TRP A 93 -15.98 1.10 3.34
N SER A 94 -16.31 1.95 2.36
CA SER A 94 -16.60 3.39 2.55
C SER A 94 -17.83 3.71 3.42
N GLN A 95 -18.60 2.69 3.83
CA GLN A 95 -19.79 2.88 4.66
C GLN A 95 -19.63 2.46 6.12
N ARG A 96 -18.59 1.70 6.53
CA ARG A 96 -18.66 1.05 7.86
C ARG A 96 -17.57 1.33 8.87
N THR A 97 -16.39 1.81 8.50
CA THR A 97 -15.45 2.27 9.53
C THR A 97 -14.60 3.39 8.97
N THR A 98 -14.70 4.53 9.62
CA THR A 98 -13.71 5.58 9.65
C THR A 98 -12.29 4.99 9.68
N LEU A 99 -11.40 5.58 8.88
CA LEU A 99 -9.95 5.65 9.12
C LEU A 99 -9.12 4.48 8.58
N PHE A 100 -8.43 4.75 7.46
CA PHE A 100 -7.02 4.39 7.39
C PHE A 100 -6.27 5.33 8.34
N ASP A 101 -6.43 5.13 9.65
CA ASP A 101 -5.46 5.67 10.59
C ASP A 101 -4.21 4.83 10.44
N ASP A 102 -3.06 5.49 10.52
CA ASP A 102 -1.78 4.77 10.62
C ASP A 102 -1.91 3.75 11.77
N THR A 103 -1.42 2.54 11.56
CA THR A 103 -1.42 1.51 12.59
C THR A 103 -0.75 1.99 13.88
N ASP A 104 0.18 2.94 13.76
CA ASP A 104 0.82 3.59 14.90
C ASP A 104 -0.06 4.67 15.55
N ASP A 105 -0.87 5.41 14.78
CA ASP A 105 -1.88 6.35 15.32
C ASP A 105 -2.95 5.60 16.13
N ILE A 106 -3.47 4.48 15.59
CA ILE A 106 -4.43 3.62 16.30
C ILE A 106 -3.81 3.08 17.58
N ARG A 107 -2.57 2.55 17.51
CA ARG A 107 -1.89 2.01 18.68
C ARG A 107 -1.67 3.08 19.74
N SER A 108 -1.22 4.27 19.34
CA SER A 108 -0.97 5.41 20.22
C SER A 108 -2.26 5.86 20.93
N ASN A 109 -3.33 6.11 20.17
CA ASN A 109 -4.63 6.52 20.73
C ASN A 109 -5.24 5.46 21.66
N THR A 110 -5.19 4.19 21.26
CA THR A 110 -5.72 3.09 22.08
C THR A 110 -4.91 2.95 23.37
N THR A 111 -3.58 3.06 23.30
CA THR A 111 -2.70 2.98 24.48
C THR A 111 -2.91 4.18 25.41
N ALA A 112 -3.09 5.38 24.88
CA ALA A 112 -3.39 6.58 25.66
C ALA A 112 -4.73 6.43 26.40
N ALA A 113 -5.79 5.99 25.71
CA ALA A 113 -7.08 5.74 26.32
C ALA A 113 -7.03 4.66 27.42
N LEU A 114 -6.27 3.58 27.20
CA LEU A 114 -6.10 2.51 28.19
C LEU A 114 -5.30 2.95 29.42
N LYS A 115 -4.29 3.81 29.26
CA LYS A 115 -3.49 4.35 30.38
C LYS A 115 -4.28 5.28 31.30
N VAL A 116 -5.32 5.93 30.79
CA VAL A 116 -6.17 6.85 31.56
C VAL A 116 -7.08 6.11 32.54
N ILE A 117 -7.37 4.82 32.32
CA ILE A 117 -8.27 4.06 33.18
C ILE A 117 -7.55 3.77 34.51
N PRO A 118 -8.00 4.35 35.64
CA PRO A 118 -7.35 4.12 36.91
C PRO A 118 -7.64 2.69 37.41
N GLN A 119 -6.68 2.08 38.10
CA GLN A 119 -6.73 0.67 38.50
C GLN A 119 -7.97 0.32 39.35
N ASN A 120 -8.50 1.28 40.10
CA ASN A 120 -9.74 1.12 40.87
C ASN A 120 -10.97 0.88 39.98
N GLN A 121 -11.05 1.51 38.79
CA GLN A 121 -12.14 1.28 37.84
C GLN A 121 -12.05 -0.12 37.25
N PHE A 122 -10.84 -0.57 36.88
CA PHE A 122 -10.62 -1.94 36.42
C PHE A 122 -11.02 -2.97 37.48
N LYS A 123 -10.60 -2.77 38.74
CA LYS A 123 -10.93 -3.64 39.86
C LYS A 123 -12.44 -3.72 40.11
N ASN A 124 -13.12 -2.56 40.10
CA ASN A 124 -14.57 -2.50 40.29
C ASN A 124 -15.33 -3.21 39.16
N CYS A 125 -14.90 -3.05 37.91
CA CYS A 125 -15.47 -3.77 36.76
C CYS A 125 -15.28 -5.28 36.90
N PHE A 126 -14.07 -5.73 37.28
CA PHE A 126 -13.75 -7.13 37.45
C PHE A 126 -14.54 -7.79 38.58
N GLU A 127 -14.68 -7.11 39.73
CA GLU A 127 -15.51 -7.56 40.83
C GLU A 127 -17.00 -7.62 40.45
N GLY A 128 -17.48 -6.62 39.69
CA GLY A 128 -18.84 -6.60 39.18
C GLY A 128 -19.15 -7.76 38.24
N TRP A 129 -18.23 -8.08 37.34
CA TRP A 129 -18.30 -9.25 36.47
C TRP A 129 -18.26 -10.56 37.27
N THR A 130 -17.34 -10.67 38.23
CA THR A 130 -17.20 -11.86 39.10
C THR A 130 -18.46 -12.11 39.93
N ARG A 131 -19.10 -11.04 40.45
CA ARG A 131 -20.38 -11.14 41.17
C ARG A 131 -21.54 -11.54 40.27
N ARG A 132 -21.52 -11.17 38.98
CA ARG A 132 -22.50 -11.63 37.98
C ARG A 132 -22.31 -13.10 37.64
N LEU A 133 -21.07 -13.51 37.39
CA LEU A 133 -20.72 -14.89 37.09
C LEU A 133 -21.13 -15.84 38.23
N HIS A 134 -20.81 -15.50 39.47
CA HIS A 134 -21.23 -16.29 40.63
C HIS A 134 -22.76 -16.38 40.76
N ARG A 135 -23.48 -15.28 40.50
CA ARG A 135 -24.95 -15.31 40.50
C ARG A 135 -25.52 -16.24 39.43
N CYS A 136 -24.96 -16.22 38.21
CA CYS A 136 -25.37 -17.13 37.14
C CYS A 136 -25.08 -18.61 37.46
N ILE A 137 -23.96 -18.89 38.12
CA ILE A 137 -23.59 -20.25 38.54
C ILE A 137 -24.57 -20.76 39.61
N VAL A 138 -24.87 -19.93 40.62
CA VAL A 138 -25.81 -20.27 41.71
C VAL A 138 -27.24 -20.42 41.18
N SER A 139 -27.64 -19.65 40.17
CA SER A 139 -28.98 -19.73 39.57
C SER A 139 -29.12 -20.80 38.47
N ARG A 140 -28.10 -21.60 38.17
CA ARG A 140 -28.06 -22.55 37.02
C ARG A 140 -28.49 -21.93 35.67
N GLY A 141 -28.38 -20.61 35.53
CA GLY A 141 -28.72 -19.90 34.29
C GLY A 141 -30.22 -19.70 34.01
N THR A 142 -31.13 -19.87 34.96
CA THR A 142 -32.53 -19.44 34.74
C THR A 142 -32.65 -17.92 34.90
N GLN A 143 -32.98 -17.24 33.80
CA GLN A 143 -33.40 -15.83 33.74
C GLN A 143 -34.69 -15.61 34.52
#